data_AF-A0A1M2Z817-F1
#
_entry.id   AF-A0A1M2Z817-F1
#
_cell.length_a   1.000
_cell.length_b   1.000
_cell.length_c   1.000
_cell.angle_alpha   90.00
_cell.angle_beta   90.00
_cell.angle_gamma   90.00
#
_symmetry.space_group_name_H-M   'P 1'
#
loop_
_entity.id
_entity.type
_entity.pdbx_description
1 polymer ?
#
loop_
_entity_poly.entity_id
_entity_poly.type
_entity_poly.pdbx_seq_one_letter_code
_entity_poly.pdbx_strand_id
1 'polypeptide(L)'
;MMKFGRLLLVMLLAISLFTGCSRKIGIGEGTKNDSLKIVTSFYPMYLSAINITDGIENVEVINMTKPQTGCLHDYQLTPADLVTLEDADAFIINGAGMESFLDKVISARKNLPIIEASRGIAAIKDDSGEENPHMWLSIANYIKQIENITAQLSQIDIKNAAKYQSNGAAYIDKLKTLGNTMHASIDTIKDRNIIPFHEAFPYFAKEFNLNIAAVIEREPGTAPTPAELTETIDVIKKSGAKAIFTEPQYSSKAAETIKAETGISLYTLDPIVTGQADKKAKDDYITKMMSNLESLKEALK
;
A
#
# COMPACT_ATOMS: atom_id res chain seq x y z
N MET A 1 0.25 85.67 30.14
CA MET A 1 0.30 86.85 29.23
C MET A 1 1.58 86.75 28.41
N MET A 2 1.46 86.83 27.07
CA MET A 2 2.50 87.21 26.08
C MET A 2 3.72 86.24 25.97
N LYS A 3 4.08 85.63 24.84
CA LYS A 3 3.88 85.92 23.41
C LYS A 3 3.90 84.63 22.59
N PHE A 4 2.82 84.43 21.85
CA PHE A 4 2.75 83.63 20.62
C PHE A 4 3.50 84.33 19.49
N GLY A 5 4.03 83.55 18.55
CA GLY A 5 4.17 83.99 17.17
C GLY A 5 5.60 84.32 16.74
N ARG A 6 5.98 83.69 15.62
CA ARG A 6 7.23 83.85 14.84
C ARG A 6 8.39 82.94 15.25
N LEU A 7 8.23 81.65 14.98
CA LEU A 7 9.31 80.88 14.33
C LEU A 7 8.77 79.69 13.53
N LEU A 8 7.62 79.90 12.89
CA LEU A 8 6.92 78.93 12.05
C LEU A 8 7.13 79.33 10.58
N LEU A 9 8.39 79.38 10.09
CA LEU A 9 8.66 79.58 8.66
C LEU A 9 10.11 79.29 8.18
N VAL A 10 10.90 78.46 8.87
CA VAL A 10 12.23 78.02 8.34
C VAL A 10 12.46 76.52 8.51
N MET A 11 11.44 75.74 8.90
CA MET A 11 11.54 74.29 9.10
C MET A 11 10.73 73.55 8.03
N LEU A 12 10.94 73.92 6.76
CA LEU A 12 10.21 73.34 5.62
C LEU A 12 11.10 73.32 4.37
N LEU A 13 12.36 72.86 4.52
CA LEU A 13 13.22 72.49 3.39
C LEU A 13 14.41 71.61 3.83
N ALA A 14 14.12 70.49 4.51
CA ALA A 14 15.15 69.48 4.84
C ALA A 14 14.54 68.07 5.01
N ILE A 15 13.61 67.70 4.13
CA ILE A 15 13.05 66.33 4.06
C ILE A 15 13.17 65.85 2.62
N SER A 16 14.36 65.38 2.25
CA SER A 16 14.54 64.44 1.14
C SER A 16 15.98 63.93 1.14
N LEU A 17 16.11 62.61 0.98
CA LEU A 17 17.34 61.81 0.74
C LEU A 17 18.04 61.22 1.98
N PHE A 18 17.32 60.33 2.69
CA PHE A 18 17.93 59.16 3.33
C PHE A 18 17.09 57.90 3.05
N THR A 19 17.02 57.50 1.77
CA THR A 19 16.70 56.10 1.41
C THR A 19 18.00 55.32 1.43
N GLY A 20 18.45 54.93 2.62
CA GLY A 20 19.55 53.99 2.80
C GLY A 20 19.10 52.59 2.40
N CYS A 21 19.75 52.02 1.38
CA CYS A 21 19.55 50.66 0.94
C CYS A 21 19.77 49.68 2.09
N SER A 22 18.70 49.09 2.62
CA SER A 22 18.80 47.88 3.41
C SER A 22 19.23 46.77 2.46
N ARG A 23 20.50 46.36 2.56
CA ARG A 23 21.06 45.22 1.83
C ARG A 23 20.35 43.97 2.34
N LYS A 24 19.26 43.58 1.67
CA LYS A 24 18.70 42.24 1.77
C LYS A 24 19.84 41.28 1.43
N ILE A 25 20.40 40.66 2.45
CA ILE A 25 21.17 39.44 2.31
C ILE A 25 20.20 38.47 1.65
N GLY A 26 20.41 38.24 0.35
CA GLY A 26 19.75 37.17 -0.37
C GLY A 26 20.20 35.86 0.26
N ILE A 27 19.48 35.44 1.29
CA ILE A 27 19.37 34.02 1.59
C ILE A 27 18.74 33.45 0.33
N GLY A 28 19.52 32.66 -0.41
CA GLY A 28 19.00 31.90 -1.53
C GLY A 28 17.86 31.05 -1.00
N GLU A 29 16.63 31.47 -1.27
CA GLU A 29 15.51 30.54 -1.39
C GLU A 29 15.88 29.64 -2.58
N GLY A 30 16.63 28.57 -2.29
CA GLY A 30 16.56 27.40 -3.12
C GLY A 30 15.10 27.01 -3.13
N THR A 31 14.43 27.25 -4.26
CA THR A 31 13.09 26.77 -4.53
C THR A 31 13.16 25.25 -4.51
N LYS A 32 13.04 24.66 -3.31
CA LYS A 32 12.66 23.26 -3.18
C LYS A 32 11.34 23.17 -3.94
N ASN A 33 11.30 22.33 -4.95
CA ASN A 33 10.15 22.16 -5.84
C ASN A 33 8.88 22.11 -4.96
N ASP A 34 7.88 22.96 -5.25
CA ASP A 34 6.62 23.04 -4.45
C ASP A 34 5.82 21.72 -4.44
N SER A 35 6.30 20.72 -5.19
CA SER A 35 5.74 19.38 -5.35
C SER A 35 6.41 18.38 -4.40
N LEU A 36 5.60 17.72 -3.56
CA LEU A 36 6.00 16.62 -2.70
C LEU A 36 6.06 15.31 -3.51
N LYS A 37 7.20 14.61 -3.49
CA LYS A 37 7.34 13.30 -4.14
C LYS A 37 7.25 12.16 -3.12
N ILE A 38 6.21 11.34 -3.24
CA ILE A 38 5.98 10.16 -2.41
C ILE A 38 6.30 8.92 -3.24
N VAL A 39 7.20 8.08 -2.74
CA VAL A 39 7.46 6.77 -3.33
C VAL A 39 6.77 5.70 -2.49
N THR A 40 6.18 4.69 -3.10
CA THR A 40 5.59 3.53 -2.42
C THR A 40 6.38 2.27 -2.77
N SER A 41 6.52 1.34 -1.82
CA SER A 41 7.27 0.11 -2.04
C SER A 41 6.67 -0.76 -3.15
N PHE A 42 5.36 -1.00 -3.10
CA PHE A 42 4.63 -1.83 -4.05
C PHE A 42 3.15 -1.48 -4.14
N TYR A 43 2.45 -2.23 -5.00
CA TYR A 43 1.17 -1.85 -5.54
C TYR A 43 0.05 -1.58 -4.50
N PRO A 44 -0.16 -2.38 -3.44
CA PRO A 44 -1.15 -2.05 -2.39
C PRO A 44 -0.87 -0.72 -1.70
N MET A 45 0.41 -0.39 -1.44
CA MET A 45 0.79 0.89 -0.86
C MET A 45 0.58 2.04 -1.85
N TYR A 46 0.84 1.80 -3.14
CA TYR A 46 0.51 2.74 -4.21
C TYR A 46 -0.99 3.04 -4.24
N LEU A 47 -1.85 2.01 -4.22
CA LEU A 47 -3.31 2.15 -4.22
C LEU A 47 -3.82 2.96 -3.02
N SER A 48 -3.25 2.73 -1.84
CA SER A 48 -3.53 3.53 -0.64
C SER A 48 -3.13 4.99 -0.84
N ALA A 49 -1.90 5.23 -1.28
CA ALA A 49 -1.34 6.57 -1.45
C ALA A 49 -2.14 7.40 -2.47
N ILE A 50 -2.44 6.86 -3.65
CA ILE A 50 -3.16 7.62 -4.69
C ILE A 50 -4.60 7.98 -4.30
N ASN A 51 -5.24 7.18 -3.45
CA ASN A 51 -6.56 7.51 -2.91
C ASN A 51 -6.44 8.62 -1.86
N ILE A 52 -5.45 8.56 -0.99
CA ILE A 52 -5.20 9.59 0.05
C ILE A 52 -4.80 10.93 -0.59
N THR A 53 -4.01 10.92 -1.66
CA THR A 53 -3.48 12.12 -2.30
C THR A 53 -4.32 12.64 -3.47
N ASP A 54 -5.51 12.07 -3.71
CA ASP A 54 -6.33 12.39 -4.87
C ASP A 54 -6.68 13.89 -4.94
N GLY A 55 -6.58 14.48 -6.14
CA GLY A 55 -6.88 15.90 -6.37
C GLY A 55 -5.90 16.90 -5.73
N ILE A 56 -4.73 16.47 -5.25
CA ILE A 56 -3.71 17.35 -4.69
C ILE A 56 -2.61 17.55 -5.73
N GLU A 57 -2.64 18.71 -6.41
CA GLU A 57 -1.81 18.99 -7.60
C GLU A 57 -0.30 18.99 -7.33
N ASN A 58 0.10 19.36 -6.13
CA ASN A 58 1.50 19.44 -5.73
C ASN A 58 1.99 18.16 -5.05
N VAL A 59 1.35 17.02 -5.29
CA VAL A 59 1.77 15.72 -4.77
C VAL A 59 1.88 14.72 -5.92
N GLU A 60 3.06 14.14 -6.05
CA GLU A 60 3.36 13.06 -6.99
C GLU A 60 3.53 11.75 -6.21
N VAL A 61 2.87 10.68 -6.68
CA VAL A 61 3.00 9.33 -6.10
C VAL A 61 3.62 8.42 -7.15
N ILE A 62 4.72 7.75 -6.80
CA ILE A 62 5.44 6.83 -7.68
C ILE A 62 5.44 5.45 -7.02
N ASN A 63 4.97 4.43 -7.73
CA ASN A 63 5.21 3.04 -7.31
C ASN A 63 6.64 2.65 -7.70
N MET A 64 7.44 2.26 -6.71
CA MET A 64 8.84 1.88 -6.94
C MET A 64 8.94 0.62 -7.80
N THR A 65 8.16 -0.39 -7.43
CA THR A 65 8.21 -1.71 -8.10
C THR A 65 7.40 -1.71 -9.39
N LYS A 66 7.80 -2.59 -10.31
CA LYS A 66 7.17 -2.67 -11.62
C LYS A 66 5.79 -3.33 -11.50
N PRO A 67 4.84 -3.02 -12.39
CA PRO A 67 3.49 -3.58 -12.39
C PRO A 67 3.40 -5.11 -12.29
N GLN A 68 4.43 -5.83 -12.72
CA GLN A 68 4.50 -7.29 -12.78
C GLN A 68 5.37 -7.94 -11.70
N THR A 69 5.87 -7.20 -10.71
CA THR A 69 6.86 -7.69 -9.74
C THR A 69 6.39 -8.88 -8.90
N GLY A 70 5.07 -9.15 -8.82
CA GLY A 70 4.54 -10.21 -7.97
C GLY A 70 4.63 -9.83 -6.49
N CYS A 71 4.67 -10.81 -5.60
CA CYS A 71 4.80 -10.55 -4.16
C CYS A 71 6.22 -10.09 -3.81
N LEU A 72 6.34 -9.21 -2.81
CA LEU A 72 7.57 -8.43 -2.59
C LEU A 72 8.61 -9.10 -1.67
N HIS A 73 8.30 -10.24 -1.05
CA HIS A 73 9.15 -10.90 -0.03
C HIS A 73 10.63 -10.97 -0.43
N ASP A 74 10.91 -11.50 -1.62
CA ASP A 74 12.27 -11.71 -2.13
C ASP A 74 12.75 -10.60 -3.07
N TYR A 75 12.07 -9.46 -3.08
CA TYR A 75 12.41 -8.39 -3.99
C TYR A 75 13.82 -7.85 -3.70
N GLN A 76 14.67 -7.90 -4.73
CA GLN A 76 16.00 -7.35 -4.65
C GLN A 76 16.00 -5.91 -5.15
N LEU A 77 16.32 -4.99 -4.24
CA LEU A 77 16.50 -3.58 -4.56
C LEU A 77 17.53 -3.40 -5.67
N THR A 78 17.12 -2.71 -6.74
CA THR A 78 17.95 -2.42 -7.91
C THR A 78 18.55 -1.01 -7.84
N PRO A 79 19.59 -0.71 -8.62
CA PRO A 79 20.11 0.66 -8.73
C PRO A 79 19.06 1.66 -9.22
N ALA A 80 18.11 1.24 -10.06
CA ALA A 80 17.04 2.12 -10.53
C ALA A 80 16.08 2.51 -9.41
N ASP A 81 15.82 1.59 -8.47
CA ASP A 81 14.97 1.89 -7.30
C ASP A 81 15.64 2.90 -6.37
N LEU A 82 16.96 2.80 -6.18
CA LEU A 82 17.73 3.77 -5.41
C LEU A 82 17.68 5.17 -6.05
N VAL A 83 17.72 5.25 -7.38
CA VAL A 83 17.54 6.51 -8.12
C VAL A 83 16.13 7.05 -7.94
N THR A 84 15.09 6.20 -8.07
CA THR A 84 13.69 6.61 -7.81
C THR A 84 13.53 7.14 -6.38
N LEU A 85 14.18 6.49 -5.41
CA LEU A 85 14.15 6.92 -4.02
C LEU A 85 14.91 8.22 -3.82
N GLU A 86 16.01 8.50 -4.54
CA GLU A 86 16.93 9.67 -4.38
C GLU A 86 16.22 11.01 -4.21
N ASP A 87 15.16 11.24 -4.99
CA ASP A 87 14.39 12.49 -4.95
C ASP A 87 13.10 12.41 -4.11
N ALA A 88 12.84 11.27 -3.45
CA ALA A 88 11.66 11.09 -2.62
C ALA A 88 11.72 11.97 -1.36
N ASP A 89 10.59 12.59 -1.04
CA ASP A 89 10.36 13.31 0.23
C ASP A 89 9.75 12.39 1.30
N ALA A 90 9.13 11.27 0.90
CA ALA A 90 8.64 10.22 1.80
C ALA A 90 8.59 8.86 1.09
N PHE A 91 8.79 7.79 1.85
CA PHE A 91 8.66 6.41 1.37
C PHE A 91 7.60 5.65 2.18
N ILE A 92 6.55 5.19 1.51
CA ILE A 92 5.46 4.41 2.12
C ILE A 92 5.76 2.93 1.95
N ILE A 93 5.79 2.22 3.07
CA ILE A 93 6.02 0.77 3.15
C ILE A 93 4.84 0.07 3.80
N ASN A 94 4.68 -1.22 3.51
CA ASN A 94 3.73 -2.06 4.24
C ASN A 94 4.19 -2.30 5.67
N GLY A 95 5.47 -2.62 5.86
CA GLY A 95 5.99 -3.05 7.16
C GLY A 95 5.72 -4.54 7.41
N ALA A 96 5.81 -4.96 8.69
CA ALA A 96 5.64 -6.37 9.11
C ALA A 96 6.57 -7.37 8.38
N GLY A 97 7.76 -6.92 7.96
CA GLY A 97 8.75 -7.76 7.28
C GLY A 97 8.65 -7.81 5.75
N MET A 98 7.65 -7.20 5.12
CA MET A 98 7.49 -7.26 3.65
C MET A 98 8.71 -6.71 2.89
N GLU A 99 9.17 -5.52 3.26
CA GLU A 99 10.30 -4.88 2.62
C GLU A 99 11.64 -5.35 3.23
N SER A 100 12.06 -6.58 2.91
CA SER A 100 13.34 -7.15 3.39
C SER A 100 14.58 -6.30 3.04
N PHE A 101 14.46 -5.43 2.02
CA PHE A 101 15.49 -4.49 1.59
C PHE A 101 15.50 -3.15 2.34
N LEU A 102 14.60 -2.91 3.30
CA LEU A 102 14.41 -1.60 3.94
C LEU A 102 15.70 -1.07 4.60
N ASP A 103 16.50 -1.92 5.24
CA ASP A 103 17.76 -1.52 5.87
C ASP A 103 18.75 -0.92 4.87
N LYS A 104 18.76 -1.43 3.62
CA LYS A 104 19.60 -0.88 2.55
C LYS A 104 19.11 0.50 2.13
N VAL A 105 17.79 0.71 2.06
CA VAL A 105 17.18 2.01 1.77
C VAL A 105 17.53 3.02 2.86
N ILE A 106 17.35 2.68 4.13
CA ILE A 106 17.67 3.55 5.27
C ILE A 106 19.17 3.87 5.30
N SER A 107 20.03 2.90 5.00
CA SER A 107 21.48 3.09 4.94
C SER A 107 21.89 4.07 3.83
N ALA A 108 21.27 3.97 2.65
CA ALA A 108 21.50 4.86 1.53
C ALA A 108 20.88 6.26 1.73
N ARG A 109 19.74 6.34 2.44
CA ARG A 109 18.94 7.56 2.63
C ARG A 109 18.51 7.75 4.08
N LYS A 110 19.48 8.05 4.95
CA LYS A 110 19.29 8.17 6.41
C LYS A 110 18.19 9.15 6.85
N ASN A 111 17.91 10.17 6.04
CA ASN A 111 16.94 11.22 6.37
C ASN A 111 15.61 11.09 5.62
N LEU A 112 15.41 10.02 4.84
CA LEU A 112 14.15 9.79 4.13
C LEU A 112 13.06 9.39 5.14
N PRO A 113 11.98 10.17 5.29
CA PRO A 113 10.85 9.79 6.13
C PRO A 113 10.23 8.48 5.66
N ILE A 114 10.12 7.50 6.56
CA ILE A 114 9.46 6.23 6.32
C ILE A 114 8.05 6.28 6.92
N ILE A 115 7.05 6.02 6.10
CA ILE A 115 5.64 5.88 6.49
C ILE A 115 5.33 4.38 6.53
N GLU A 116 5.18 3.83 7.72
CA GLU A 116 4.89 2.41 7.91
C GLU A 116 3.39 2.18 8.05
N ALA A 117 2.80 1.41 7.13
CA ALA A 117 1.36 1.19 7.07
C ALA A 117 0.86 0.19 8.13
N SER A 118 1.64 -0.85 8.46
CA SER A 118 1.25 -1.91 9.41
C SER A 118 1.25 -1.51 10.88
N ARG A 119 1.64 -0.28 11.23
CA ARG A 119 1.83 0.16 12.61
C ARG A 119 0.59 -0.14 13.49
N GLY A 120 0.78 -0.94 14.54
CA GLY A 120 -0.27 -1.27 15.51
C GLY A 120 -1.30 -2.31 15.03
N ILE A 121 -1.08 -2.93 13.86
CA ILE A 121 -1.86 -4.09 13.41
C ILE A 121 -1.23 -5.36 14.01
N ALA A 122 -2.06 -6.22 14.61
CA ALA A 122 -1.58 -7.48 15.16
C ALA A 122 -1.22 -8.47 14.05
N ALA A 123 0.04 -8.91 14.02
CA ALA A 123 0.51 -9.87 13.04
C ALA A 123 -0.03 -11.29 13.31
N ILE A 124 -0.38 -11.99 12.24
CA ILE A 124 -0.50 -13.45 12.23
C ILE A 124 0.91 -14.01 12.02
N LYS A 125 1.26 -15.03 12.79
CA LYS A 125 2.54 -15.73 12.64
C LYS A 125 2.31 -17.09 12.03
N ASP A 126 3.25 -17.54 11.23
CA ASP A 126 3.31 -18.90 10.72
C ASP A 126 3.82 -19.87 11.82
N ASP A 127 3.98 -21.15 11.46
CA ASP A 127 4.49 -22.19 12.37
C ASP A 127 5.97 -21.99 12.74
N SER A 128 6.73 -21.21 11.96
CA SER A 128 8.12 -20.85 12.25
C SER A 128 8.24 -19.68 13.23
N GLY A 129 7.14 -18.95 13.45
CA GLY A 129 7.06 -17.76 14.30
C GLY A 129 7.33 -16.45 13.56
N GLU A 130 7.51 -16.52 12.23
CA GLU A 130 7.65 -15.37 11.34
C GLU A 130 6.31 -14.69 11.10
N GLU A 131 6.33 -13.36 10.99
CA GLU A 131 5.12 -12.57 10.78
C GLU A 131 4.69 -12.61 9.32
N ASN A 132 3.44 -12.96 9.06
CA ASN A 132 2.89 -12.90 7.72
C ASN A 132 2.63 -11.42 7.35
N PRO A 133 3.21 -10.88 6.28
CA PRO A 133 3.11 -9.45 5.97
C PRO A 133 1.87 -9.07 5.15
N HIS A 134 1.03 -10.04 4.73
CA HIS A 134 -0.09 -9.83 3.80
C HIS A 134 -1.33 -9.17 4.41
N MET A 135 -1.12 -8.17 5.26
CA MET A 135 -2.16 -7.54 6.07
C MET A 135 -3.25 -6.87 5.23
N TRP A 136 -2.90 -6.34 4.05
CA TRP A 136 -3.84 -5.62 3.18
C TRP A 136 -4.95 -6.52 2.61
N LEU A 137 -4.81 -7.85 2.68
CA LEU A 137 -5.83 -8.77 2.21
C LEU A 137 -7.00 -8.92 3.20
N SER A 138 -6.86 -8.41 4.42
CA SER A 138 -8.00 -8.09 5.27
C SER A 138 -8.46 -6.66 5.01
N ILE A 139 -9.76 -6.46 4.77
CA ILE A 139 -10.33 -5.12 4.56
C ILE A 139 -10.23 -4.31 5.85
N ALA A 140 -10.47 -4.95 7.00
CA ALA A 140 -10.31 -4.30 8.31
C ALA A 140 -8.87 -3.81 8.53
N ASN A 141 -7.87 -4.63 8.20
CA ASN A 141 -6.46 -4.24 8.30
C ASN A 141 -6.07 -3.19 7.25
N TYR A 142 -6.57 -3.29 6.01
CA TYR A 142 -6.29 -2.30 4.98
C TYR A 142 -6.85 -0.91 5.33
N ILE A 143 -8.02 -0.86 5.98
CA ILE A 143 -8.55 0.38 6.59
C ILE A 143 -7.56 0.94 7.61
N LYS A 144 -7.00 0.11 8.50
CA LYS A 144 -5.96 0.56 9.46
C LYS A 144 -4.69 1.04 8.78
N GLN A 145 -4.27 0.39 7.70
CA GLN A 145 -3.13 0.85 6.90
C GLN A 145 -3.38 2.25 6.32
N ILE A 146 -4.58 2.52 5.81
CA ILE A 146 -4.95 3.85 5.31
C ILE A 146 -4.97 4.89 6.43
N GLU A 147 -5.56 4.58 7.58
CA GLU A 147 -5.53 5.46 8.76
C GLU A 147 -4.09 5.84 9.14
N ASN A 148 -3.19 4.85 9.18
CA ASN A 148 -1.78 5.02 9.52
C ASN A 148 -1.01 5.86 8.49
N ILE A 149 -1.23 5.60 7.20
CA ILE A 149 -0.60 6.36 6.11
C ILE A 149 -1.09 7.81 6.16
N THR A 150 -2.41 8.03 6.26
CA THR A 150 -3.01 9.37 6.34
C THR A 150 -2.46 10.15 7.54
N ALA A 151 -2.38 9.53 8.72
CA ALA A 151 -1.89 10.18 9.93
C ALA A 151 -0.41 10.61 9.80
N GLN A 152 0.45 9.72 9.32
CA GLN A 152 1.88 10.01 9.17
C GLN A 152 2.14 11.02 8.04
N LEU A 153 1.45 10.87 6.90
CA LEU A 153 1.58 11.81 5.78
C LEU A 153 1.12 13.22 6.16
N SER A 154 0.05 13.34 6.97
CA SER A 154 -0.44 14.63 7.47
C SER A 154 0.55 15.32 8.42
N GLN A 155 1.44 14.57 9.07
CA GLN A 155 2.52 15.14 9.90
C GLN A 155 3.70 15.62 9.05
N ILE A 156 3.97 14.95 7.92
CA ILE A 156 5.06 15.29 7.00
C ILE A 156 4.68 16.50 6.12
N ASP A 157 3.45 16.53 5.61
CA ASP A 157 2.93 17.61 4.77
C ASP A 157 1.68 18.26 5.40
N ILE A 158 1.95 19.14 6.36
CA ILE A 158 0.93 19.87 7.13
C ILE A 158 0.04 20.74 6.23
N LYS A 159 0.58 21.26 5.12
CA LYS A 159 -0.16 22.12 4.19
C LYS A 159 -1.35 21.40 3.56
N ASN A 160 -1.19 20.11 3.25
CA ASN A 160 -2.23 19.29 2.63
C ASN A 160 -2.96 18.34 3.62
N ALA A 161 -2.60 18.35 4.90
CA ALA A 161 -3.16 17.46 5.94
C ALA A 161 -4.69 17.31 5.91
N ALA A 162 -5.42 18.43 5.83
CA ALA A 162 -6.88 18.40 5.80
C ALA A 162 -7.44 17.65 4.57
N LYS A 163 -6.77 17.74 3.41
CA LYS A 163 -7.15 17.01 2.20
C LYS A 163 -6.85 15.52 2.35
N TYR A 164 -5.68 15.16 2.86
CA TYR A 164 -5.34 13.75 3.13
C TYR A 164 -6.35 13.09 4.08
N GLN A 165 -6.76 13.80 5.13
CA GLN A 165 -7.76 13.32 6.09
C GLN A 165 -9.13 13.12 5.44
N SER A 166 -9.60 14.10 4.65
CA SER A 166 -10.87 14.01 3.94
C SER A 166 -10.86 12.85 2.92
N ASN A 167 -9.80 12.73 2.13
CA ASN A 167 -9.65 11.69 1.11
C ASN A 167 -9.53 10.30 1.74
N GLY A 168 -8.71 10.16 2.79
CA GLY A 168 -8.56 8.91 3.54
C GLY A 168 -9.89 8.45 4.13
N ALA A 169 -10.66 9.36 4.75
CA ALA A 169 -11.99 9.05 5.27
C ALA A 169 -12.96 8.59 4.17
N ALA A 170 -12.98 9.28 3.02
CA ALA A 170 -13.82 8.91 1.89
C ALA A 170 -13.47 7.51 1.33
N TYR A 171 -12.18 7.18 1.23
CA TYR A 171 -11.76 5.86 0.76
C TYR A 171 -12.07 4.76 1.79
N ILE A 172 -11.88 5.03 3.09
CA ILE A 172 -12.27 4.13 4.17
C ILE A 172 -13.77 3.81 4.11
N ASP A 173 -14.64 4.78 3.82
CA ASP A 173 -16.08 4.51 3.71
C ASP A 173 -16.44 3.62 2.51
N LYS A 174 -15.72 3.73 1.39
CA LYS A 174 -15.83 2.76 0.29
C LYS A 174 -15.41 1.36 0.74
N LEU A 175 -14.31 1.24 1.50
CA LEU A 175 -13.81 -0.05 2.01
C LEU A 175 -14.76 -0.69 3.03
N LYS A 176 -15.37 0.09 3.93
CA LYS A 176 -16.43 -0.42 4.81
C LYS A 176 -17.61 -0.97 4.03
N THR A 177 -18.01 -0.29 2.95
CA THR A 177 -19.07 -0.76 2.05
C THR A 177 -18.70 -2.08 1.37
N LEU A 178 -17.45 -2.17 0.87
CA LEU A 178 -16.89 -3.40 0.31
C LEU A 178 -16.91 -4.54 1.35
N GLY A 179 -16.42 -4.28 2.56
CA GLY A 179 -16.39 -5.26 3.66
C GLY A 179 -17.78 -5.78 3.99
N ASN A 180 -18.76 -4.89 4.17
CA ASN A 180 -20.16 -5.28 4.41
C ASN A 180 -20.71 -6.15 3.27
N THR A 181 -20.39 -5.80 2.01
CA THR A 181 -20.84 -6.56 0.83
C THR A 181 -20.22 -7.96 0.79
N MET A 182 -18.92 -8.06 1.06
CA MET A 182 -18.21 -9.33 1.08
C MET A 182 -18.66 -10.21 2.24
N HIS A 183 -18.81 -9.68 3.44
CA HIS A 183 -19.35 -10.41 4.59
C HIS A 183 -20.78 -10.93 4.32
N ALA A 184 -21.68 -10.07 3.85
CA ALA A 184 -23.06 -10.47 3.54
C ALA A 184 -23.14 -11.63 2.52
N SER A 185 -22.13 -11.77 1.67
CA SER A 185 -22.05 -12.84 0.69
C SER A 185 -21.33 -14.08 1.24
N ILE A 186 -20.10 -13.92 1.74
CA ILE A 186 -19.23 -15.03 2.17
C ILE A 186 -19.75 -15.68 3.44
N ASP A 187 -20.35 -14.94 4.37
CA ASP A 187 -20.87 -15.49 5.63
C ASP A 187 -21.98 -16.52 5.38
N THR A 188 -22.65 -16.48 4.21
CA THR A 188 -23.68 -17.46 3.83
C THR A 188 -23.14 -18.78 3.29
N ILE A 189 -21.85 -18.83 2.93
CA ILE A 189 -21.20 -20.02 2.36
C ILE A 189 -21.00 -21.07 3.46
N LYS A 190 -21.40 -22.32 3.21
CA LYS A 190 -21.25 -23.39 4.21
C LYS A 190 -19.86 -24.02 4.22
N ASP A 191 -19.30 -24.22 3.02
CA ASP A 191 -17.94 -24.74 2.88
C ASP A 191 -16.95 -23.61 3.13
N ARG A 192 -16.05 -23.82 4.08
CA ARG A 192 -15.05 -22.83 4.50
C ARG A 192 -13.65 -23.17 4.00
N ASN A 193 -13.45 -24.35 3.40
CA ASN A 193 -12.12 -24.82 3.06
C ASN A 193 -11.66 -24.21 1.74
N ILE A 194 -10.52 -23.54 1.77
CA ILE A 194 -9.83 -22.98 0.61
C ILE A 194 -8.41 -23.51 0.53
N ILE A 195 -7.88 -23.56 -0.70
CA ILE A 195 -6.49 -23.92 -0.98
C ILE A 195 -5.91 -22.83 -1.88
N PRO A 196 -5.35 -21.75 -1.30
CA PRO A 196 -4.70 -20.69 -2.07
C PRO A 196 -3.40 -21.16 -2.72
N PHE A 197 -2.88 -20.34 -3.63
CA PHE A 197 -1.68 -20.68 -4.38
C PHE A 197 -0.44 -20.62 -3.49
N HIS A 198 -0.18 -19.47 -2.83
CA HIS A 198 0.81 -19.37 -1.76
C HIS A 198 0.20 -18.78 -0.47
N GLU A 199 1.01 -18.64 0.57
CA GLU A 199 0.59 -18.23 1.92
C GLU A 199 0.27 -16.71 2.06
N ALA A 200 -0.45 -16.13 1.09
CA ALA A 200 -0.88 -14.73 1.14
C ALA A 200 -2.16 -14.49 1.95
N PHE A 201 -3.05 -15.48 2.01
CA PHE A 201 -4.42 -15.27 2.47
C PHE A 201 -4.74 -15.49 3.99
N PRO A 202 -3.80 -15.67 4.95
CA PRO A 202 -4.19 -15.85 6.36
C PRO A 202 -5.07 -14.75 6.95
N TYR A 203 -4.82 -13.47 6.65
CA TYR A 203 -5.67 -12.36 7.14
C TYR A 203 -7.05 -12.35 6.48
N PHE A 204 -7.11 -12.64 5.18
CA PHE A 204 -8.37 -12.79 4.45
C PHE A 204 -9.21 -13.93 5.03
N ALA A 205 -8.57 -15.08 5.26
CA ALA A 205 -9.21 -16.25 5.85
C ALA A 205 -9.72 -15.98 7.27
N LYS A 206 -8.93 -15.28 8.09
CA LYS A 206 -9.35 -14.85 9.43
C LYS A 206 -10.55 -13.91 9.40
N GLU A 207 -10.58 -12.94 8.49
CA GLU A 207 -11.70 -11.98 8.37
C GLU A 207 -13.00 -12.68 7.97
N PHE A 208 -12.95 -13.57 6.96
CA PHE A 208 -14.15 -14.21 6.41
C PHE A 208 -14.42 -15.62 6.95
N ASN A 209 -13.77 -16.00 8.06
CA ASN A 209 -13.91 -17.31 8.70
C ASN A 209 -13.74 -18.49 7.72
N LEU A 210 -12.67 -18.44 6.92
CA LEU A 210 -12.27 -19.50 6.00
C LEU A 210 -11.12 -20.33 6.61
N ASN A 211 -11.02 -21.57 6.18
CA ASN A 211 -9.99 -22.51 6.60
C ASN A 211 -9.03 -22.73 5.42
N ILE A 212 -7.75 -22.41 5.61
CA ILE A 212 -6.71 -22.76 4.64
C ILE A 212 -6.32 -24.22 4.88
N ALA A 213 -6.70 -25.11 3.96
CA ALA A 213 -6.45 -26.55 4.10
C ALA A 213 -5.05 -26.97 3.63
N ALA A 214 -4.50 -26.23 2.66
CA ALA A 214 -3.17 -26.41 2.10
C ALA A 214 -2.77 -25.16 1.31
N VAL A 215 -1.50 -25.06 0.92
CA VAL A 215 -1.00 -24.13 -0.10
C VAL A 215 -0.30 -24.93 -1.21
N ILE A 216 -0.27 -24.40 -2.44
CA ILE A 216 0.34 -25.10 -3.59
C ILE A 216 1.85 -24.81 -3.67
N GLU A 217 2.20 -23.53 -3.62
CA GLU A 217 3.56 -23.03 -3.56
C GLU A 217 3.85 -22.57 -2.13
N ARG A 218 4.95 -23.07 -1.57
CA ARG A 218 5.43 -22.60 -0.26
C ARG A 218 6.02 -21.20 -0.39
N GLU A 219 6.74 -20.97 -1.48
CA GLU A 219 7.34 -19.69 -1.82
C GLU A 219 6.69 -19.09 -3.07
N PRO A 220 6.35 -17.78 -3.08
CA PRO A 220 5.67 -17.14 -4.19
C PRO A 220 6.44 -17.25 -5.51
N GLY A 221 5.82 -17.86 -6.53
CA GLY A 221 6.39 -17.98 -7.87
C GLY A 221 7.44 -19.09 -8.00
N THR A 222 7.69 -19.86 -6.94
CA THR A 222 8.58 -21.02 -6.96
C THR A 222 7.75 -22.29 -7.10
N ALA A 223 7.91 -22.94 -8.26
CA ALA A 223 7.19 -24.19 -8.52
C ALA A 223 7.57 -25.28 -7.49
N PRO A 224 6.59 -26.07 -7.01
CA PRO A 224 6.84 -27.13 -6.06
C PRO A 224 7.67 -28.26 -6.69
N THR A 225 8.49 -28.91 -5.88
CA THR A 225 9.19 -30.14 -6.27
C THR A 225 8.18 -31.27 -6.53
N PRO A 226 8.54 -32.34 -7.28
CA PRO A 226 7.64 -33.48 -7.49
C PRO A 226 7.16 -34.13 -6.19
N ALA A 227 8.00 -34.12 -5.14
CA ALA A 227 7.64 -34.64 -3.83
C ALA A 227 6.59 -33.76 -3.14
N GLU A 228 6.80 -32.44 -3.12
CA GLU A 228 5.83 -31.48 -2.57
C GLU A 228 4.51 -31.50 -3.34
N LEU A 229 4.56 -31.59 -4.67
CA LEU A 229 3.36 -31.71 -5.49
C LEU A 229 2.54 -32.97 -5.14
N THR A 230 3.22 -34.10 -4.90
CA THR A 230 2.58 -35.35 -4.48
C THR A 230 1.95 -35.20 -3.09
N GLU A 231 2.67 -34.59 -2.14
CA GLU A 231 2.16 -34.29 -0.80
C GLU A 231 0.90 -33.41 -0.87
N THR A 232 0.92 -32.34 -1.67
CA THR A 232 -0.23 -31.46 -1.88
C THR A 232 -1.42 -32.19 -2.50
N ILE A 233 -1.19 -33.07 -3.49
CA ILE A 233 -2.25 -33.92 -4.08
C ILE A 233 -2.90 -34.82 -3.02
N ASP A 234 -2.10 -35.42 -2.14
CA ASP A 234 -2.59 -36.28 -1.07
C ASP A 234 -3.39 -35.52 -0.02
N VAL A 235 -2.96 -34.30 0.34
CA VAL A 235 -3.71 -33.41 1.23
C VAL A 235 -5.03 -33.00 0.58
N ILE A 236 -5.03 -32.61 -0.69
CA ILE A 236 -6.23 -32.22 -1.44
C ILE A 236 -7.27 -33.36 -1.44
N LYS A 237 -6.85 -34.59 -1.76
CA LYS A 237 -7.72 -35.78 -1.76
C LYS A 237 -8.36 -36.06 -0.39
N LYS A 238 -7.71 -35.65 0.71
CA LYS A 238 -8.19 -35.86 2.09
C LYS A 238 -8.94 -34.65 2.68
N SER A 239 -8.71 -33.45 2.15
CA SER A 239 -9.20 -32.18 2.70
C SER A 239 -10.71 -31.98 2.56
N GLY A 240 -11.33 -32.61 1.55
CA GLY A 240 -12.70 -32.33 1.15
C GLY A 240 -12.89 -30.93 0.53
N ALA A 241 -11.81 -30.21 0.22
CA ALA A 241 -11.88 -28.92 -0.46
C ALA A 241 -12.43 -29.08 -1.88
N LYS A 242 -13.31 -28.17 -2.28
CA LYS A 242 -13.95 -28.18 -3.62
C LYS A 242 -13.12 -27.52 -4.71
N ALA A 243 -12.19 -26.65 -4.31
CA ALA A 243 -11.47 -25.77 -5.21
C ALA A 243 -10.07 -25.47 -4.72
N ILE A 244 -9.18 -25.27 -5.69
CA ILE A 244 -7.90 -24.59 -5.49
C ILE A 244 -7.90 -23.25 -6.21
N PHE A 245 -7.20 -22.27 -5.63
CA PHE A 245 -7.16 -20.91 -6.12
C PHE A 245 -5.76 -20.60 -6.61
N THR A 246 -5.64 -20.28 -7.89
CA THR A 246 -4.42 -19.80 -8.54
C THR A 246 -4.27 -18.30 -8.35
N GLU A 247 -3.08 -17.78 -8.66
CA GLU A 247 -2.78 -16.36 -8.64
C GLU A 247 -2.43 -15.86 -10.04
N PRO A 248 -2.92 -14.68 -10.46
CA PRO A 248 -2.70 -14.19 -11.81
C PRO A 248 -1.23 -13.85 -12.10
N GLN A 249 -0.38 -13.74 -11.07
CA GLN A 249 1.03 -13.37 -11.19
C GLN A 249 1.94 -14.55 -11.55
N TYR A 250 1.52 -15.78 -11.28
CA TYR A 250 2.38 -16.97 -11.35
C TYR A 250 1.87 -18.01 -12.35
N SER A 251 2.70 -19.01 -12.65
CA SER A 251 2.35 -20.06 -13.60
C SER A 251 1.37 -21.05 -12.98
N SER A 252 0.23 -21.26 -13.63
CA SER A 252 -0.81 -22.22 -13.20
C SER A 252 -0.44 -23.70 -13.39
N LYS A 253 0.75 -24.05 -13.92
CA LYS A 253 1.12 -25.42 -14.30
C LYS A 253 1.01 -26.44 -13.17
N ALA A 254 1.43 -26.06 -11.95
CA ALA A 254 1.34 -26.93 -10.79
C ALA A 254 -0.13 -27.20 -10.44
N ALA A 255 -0.96 -26.15 -10.43
CA ALA A 255 -2.41 -26.25 -10.19
C ALA A 255 -3.12 -27.07 -11.29
N GLU A 256 -2.74 -26.90 -12.56
CA GLU A 256 -3.28 -27.69 -13.68
C GLU A 256 -2.96 -29.19 -13.53
N THR A 257 -1.75 -29.51 -13.07
CA THR A 257 -1.35 -30.90 -12.79
C THR A 257 -2.16 -31.48 -11.63
N ILE A 258 -2.32 -30.72 -10.54
CA ILE A 258 -3.17 -31.11 -9.41
C ILE A 258 -4.62 -31.37 -9.87
N LYS A 259 -5.19 -30.48 -10.69
CA LYS A 259 -6.53 -30.67 -11.26
C LYS A 259 -6.62 -31.95 -12.08
N ALA A 260 -5.64 -32.26 -12.91
CA ALA A 260 -5.64 -33.49 -13.70
C ALA A 260 -5.64 -34.76 -12.81
N GLU A 261 -4.91 -34.72 -11.68
CA GLU A 261 -4.74 -35.88 -10.77
C GLU A 261 -5.85 -36.04 -9.71
N THR A 262 -6.58 -34.97 -9.41
CA THR A 262 -7.58 -34.95 -8.33
C THR A 262 -9.01 -34.70 -8.83
N GLY A 263 -9.17 -34.12 -10.02
CA GLY A 263 -10.45 -33.62 -10.52
C GLY A 263 -10.93 -32.33 -9.85
N ILE A 264 -10.11 -31.69 -8.98
CA ILE A 264 -10.50 -30.45 -8.29
C ILE A 264 -10.67 -29.28 -9.27
N SER A 265 -11.58 -28.36 -8.96
CA SER A 265 -11.82 -27.17 -9.78
C SER A 265 -10.75 -26.10 -9.53
N LEU A 266 -10.39 -25.36 -10.58
CA LEU A 266 -9.47 -24.22 -10.52
C LEU A 266 -10.26 -22.92 -10.53
N TYR A 267 -9.90 -22.04 -9.60
CA TYR A 267 -10.39 -20.66 -9.51
C TYR A 267 -9.20 -19.71 -9.30
N THR A 268 -9.44 -18.43 -9.09
CA THR A 268 -8.40 -17.42 -8.92
C THR A 268 -8.67 -16.58 -7.69
N LEU A 269 -7.64 -16.37 -6.86
CA LEU A 269 -7.61 -15.31 -5.86
C LEU A 269 -6.43 -14.40 -6.18
N ASP A 270 -6.68 -13.12 -6.40
CA ASP A 270 -5.64 -12.13 -6.65
C ASP A 270 -5.15 -11.55 -5.30
N PRO A 271 -3.85 -11.64 -4.96
CA PRO A 271 -3.29 -10.99 -3.78
C PRO A 271 -3.15 -9.46 -3.95
N ILE A 272 -3.56 -8.88 -5.09
CA ILE A 272 -3.60 -7.43 -5.34
C ILE A 272 -2.20 -6.80 -5.33
N VAL A 273 -1.17 -7.57 -5.68
CA VAL A 273 0.23 -7.10 -5.67
C VAL A 273 0.71 -6.57 -7.03
N THR A 274 -0.09 -6.73 -8.09
CA THR A 274 0.23 -6.28 -9.45
C THR A 274 -0.88 -5.42 -10.05
N GLY A 275 -0.50 -4.47 -10.91
CA GLY A 275 -1.42 -3.61 -11.64
C GLY A 275 -0.72 -2.36 -12.18
N GLN A 276 -1.40 -1.62 -13.05
CA GLN A 276 -0.83 -0.41 -13.64
C GLN A 276 -0.77 0.69 -12.59
N ALA A 277 0.43 1.26 -12.38
CA ALA A 277 0.65 2.34 -11.44
C ALA A 277 0.30 3.69 -12.09
N ASP A 278 -0.99 3.95 -12.29
CA ASP A 278 -1.50 5.23 -12.79
C ASP A 278 -2.71 5.72 -11.96
N LYS A 279 -3.22 6.92 -12.27
CA LYS A 279 -4.34 7.53 -11.52
C LYS A 279 -5.69 6.84 -11.75
N LYS A 280 -5.82 5.95 -12.75
CA LYS A 280 -7.05 5.19 -13.01
C LYS A 280 -7.20 4.00 -12.08
N ALA A 281 -6.11 3.58 -11.44
CA ALA A 281 -6.08 2.45 -10.51
C ALA A 281 -6.79 2.70 -9.16
N LYS A 282 -7.39 3.89 -8.91
CA LYS A 282 -7.96 4.26 -7.60
C LYS A 282 -8.96 3.24 -7.05
N ASP A 283 -9.76 2.63 -7.91
CA ASP A 283 -10.75 1.61 -7.52
C ASP A 283 -10.26 0.17 -7.75
N ASP A 284 -9.00 -0.06 -8.10
CA ASP A 284 -8.48 -1.40 -8.45
C ASP A 284 -8.50 -2.37 -7.27
N TYR A 285 -8.16 -1.91 -6.05
CA TYR A 285 -8.26 -2.75 -4.85
C TYR A 285 -9.69 -3.27 -4.66
N ILE A 286 -10.67 -2.37 -4.74
CA ILE A 286 -12.09 -2.69 -4.57
C ILE A 286 -12.55 -3.65 -5.67
N THR A 287 -12.16 -3.37 -6.92
CA THR A 287 -12.51 -4.18 -8.08
C THR A 287 -11.93 -5.60 -7.96
N LYS A 288 -10.67 -5.73 -7.55
CA LYS A 288 -10.00 -7.03 -7.37
C LYS A 288 -10.57 -7.81 -6.18
N MET A 289 -10.87 -7.15 -5.07
CA MET A 289 -11.56 -7.79 -3.94
C MET A 289 -12.96 -8.29 -4.32
N MET A 290 -13.71 -7.53 -5.13
CA MET A 290 -14.99 -8.00 -5.67
C MET A 290 -14.83 -9.17 -6.65
N SER A 291 -13.75 -9.20 -7.45
CA SER A 291 -13.43 -10.37 -8.28
C SER A 291 -13.11 -11.60 -7.44
N ASN A 292 -12.35 -11.43 -6.35
CA ASN A 292 -12.05 -12.50 -5.39
C ASN A 292 -13.34 -13.03 -4.74
N LEU A 293 -14.28 -12.13 -4.39
CA LEU A 293 -15.59 -12.51 -3.88
C LEU A 293 -16.35 -13.41 -4.87
N GLU A 294 -16.46 -13.01 -6.13
CA GLU A 294 -17.18 -13.81 -7.13
C GLU A 294 -16.51 -15.16 -7.37
N SER A 295 -15.17 -15.20 -7.39
CA SER A 295 -14.44 -16.46 -7.50
C SER A 295 -14.73 -17.41 -6.33
N LEU A 296 -14.75 -16.89 -5.09
CA LEU A 296 -15.11 -17.68 -3.91
C LEU A 296 -16.56 -18.17 -3.95
N LYS A 297 -17.49 -17.32 -4.37
CA LYS A 297 -18.90 -17.70 -4.50
C LYS A 297 -19.07 -18.79 -5.54
N GLU A 298 -18.34 -18.78 -6.65
CA GLU A 298 -18.42 -19.84 -7.64
C GLU A 298 -17.76 -21.13 -7.16
N ALA A 299 -16.62 -21.02 -6.49
CA ALA A 299 -15.84 -22.15 -5.99
C ALA A 299 -16.52 -22.92 -4.85
N LEU A 300 -17.22 -22.23 -3.95
CA LEU A 300 -17.72 -22.79 -2.69
C LEU A 300 -19.24 -23.03 -2.66
N LYS A 301 -19.93 -22.87 -3.79
CA LYS A 301 -21.35 -23.22 -3.97
C LYS A 301 -21.66 -24.68 -3.60
#